data_AF-A0A173SB02-F1
#
_entry.id   AF-A0A173SB02-F1
#
_cell.length_a   1.000
_cell.length_b   1.000
_cell.length_c   1.000
_cell.angle_alpha   90.00
_cell.angle_beta   90.00
_cell.angle_gamma   90.00
#
_symmetry.space_group_name_H-M   'P 1'
#
loop_
_entity.id
_entity.type
_entity.pdbx_description
1 polymer ?
#
loop_
_entity_poly.entity_id
_entity_poly.type
_entity_poly.pdbx_seq_one_letter_code
_entity_poly.pdbx_strand_id
1 'polypeptide(L)' 'MANVELLREKISESGMTVSAIANKSGILRETLYNRMKSGNFYASEIVSLTKVLRLSRKERDDIFLP' A
#
# COMPACT_ATOMS: atom_id res chain seq x y z
N MET A 1 4.29 -1.69 13.01
CA MET A 1 4.86 -1.45 11.66
C MET A 1 3.97 -2.18 10.67
N ALA A 2 3.76 -1.65 9.46
CA ALA A 2 2.79 -2.22 8.53
C ALA A 2 3.11 -3.68 8.15
N ASN A 3 2.08 -4.50 7.99
CA ASN A 3 2.15 -5.84 7.44
C ASN A 3 2.32 -5.78 5.91
N VAL A 4 3.58 -5.78 5.48
CA VAL A 4 3.96 -5.69 4.07
C VAL A 4 3.57 -6.93 3.27
N GLU A 5 3.48 -8.10 3.92
CA GLU A 5 3.11 -9.35 3.24
C GLU A 5 1.65 -9.28 2.77
N LEU A 6 0.73 -8.88 3.66
CA LEU A 6 -0.67 -8.63 3.30
C LEU A 6 -0.81 -7.52 2.24
N LEU A 7 0.00 -6.46 2.34
CA LEU A 7 0.01 -5.41 1.32
C LEU A 7 0.43 -5.97 -0.05
N ARG A 8 1.44 -6.83 -0.11
CA ARG A 8 1.91 -7.46 -1.35
C ARG A 8 0.85 -8.38 -1.95
N GLU A 9 0.15 -9.13 -1.11
CA GLU A 9 -0.99 -9.95 -1.54
C GLU A 9 -2.06 -9.08 -2.19
N LYS A 10 -2.49 -8.00 -1.53
CA LYS A 10 -3.50 -7.07 -2.10
C LYS A 10 -3.04 -6.39 -3.38
N ILE A 11 -1.75 -6.05 -3.48
CA ILE A 11 -1.17 -5.53 -4.71
C ILE A 11 -1.28 -6.56 -5.84
N SER A 12 -0.96 -7.84 -5.56
CA SER A 12 -1.06 -8.93 -6.52
C SER A 12 -2.52 -9.18 -6.95
N GLU A 13 -3.45 -9.23 -6.00
CA GLU A 13 -4.89 -9.41 -6.24
C GLU A 13 -5.50 -8.27 -7.07
N SER A 14 -4.95 -7.06 -6.97
CA SER A 14 -5.45 -5.90 -7.71
C SER A 14 -5.26 -6.00 -9.23
N GLY A 15 -4.40 -6.91 -9.71
CA GLY A 15 -4.02 -7.04 -11.12
C GLY A 15 -3.22 -5.83 -11.66
N MET A 16 -2.87 -4.86 -10.83
CA MET A 16 -2.09 -3.70 -11.21
C MET A 16 -0.59 -3.91 -10.96
N THR A 17 0.24 -3.32 -11.82
CA THR A 17 1.67 -3.24 -11.55
C THR A 17 1.95 -2.29 -10.39
N VAL A 18 3.05 -2.53 -9.66
CA VAL A 18 3.51 -1.64 -8.59
C VAL A 18 3.70 -0.20 -9.10
N SER A 19 4.18 -0.02 -10.33
CA SER A 19 4.32 1.29 -10.97
C SER A 19 2.98 2.00 -11.16
N ALA A 20 1.93 1.27 -11.59
CA ALA A 20 0.60 1.83 -11.75
C ALA A 20 -0.01 2.24 -10.40
N ILE A 21 0.18 1.42 -9.36
CA ILE A 21 -0.28 1.74 -8.01
C ILE A 21 0.43 2.96 -7.46
N ALA A 22 1.75 3.04 -7.61
CA ALA A 22 2.55 4.18 -7.19
C ALA A 22 2.04 5.48 -7.84
N ASN A 23 1.90 5.48 -9.17
CA ASN A 23 1.39 6.62 -9.93
C ASN A 23 -0.02 7.03 -9.47
N LYS A 24 -0.97 6.09 -9.40
CA LYS A 24 -2.34 6.35 -8.95
C LYS A 24 -2.44 6.80 -7.49
N SER A 25 -1.49 6.40 -6.65
CA SER A 25 -1.44 6.78 -5.23
C SER A 25 -0.70 8.10 -4.99
N GLY A 26 -0.12 8.69 -6.03
CA GLY A 26 0.71 9.90 -5.90
C GLY A 26 2.04 9.66 -5.18
N ILE A 27 2.55 8.43 -5.22
CA ILE A 27 3.81 8.02 -4.56
C ILE A 27 4.83 7.68 -5.64
N LEU A 28 6.09 8.08 -5.45
CA LEU A 28 7.16 7.62 -6.33
C LEU A 28 7.35 6.11 -6.18
N ARG A 29 7.61 5.42 -7.30
CA ARG A 29 7.80 3.96 -7.29
C ARG A 29 8.89 3.52 -6.31
N GLU A 30 10.01 4.24 -6.29
CA GLU A 30 11.14 3.98 -5.40
C GLU A 30 10.74 4.18 -3.92
N THR A 31 10.00 5.25 -3.63
CA THR A 31 9.43 5.48 -2.30
C THR A 31 8.54 4.31 -1.91
N LEU A 32 7.64 3.84 -2.78
CA LEU A 32 6.77 2.70 -2.47
C LEU A 32 7.59 1.43 -2.15
N TYR A 33 8.67 1.15 -2.88
CA TYR A 33 9.58 0.05 -2.52
C TYR A 33 10.28 0.24 -1.18
N ASN A 34 10.76 1.45 -0.88
CA ASN A 34 11.36 1.77 0.41
C ASN A 34 10.37 1.65 1.57
N ARG A 35 9.10 2.03 1.35
CA ARG A 35 8.00 1.87 2.29
C ARG A 35 7.69 0.39 2.52
N MET A 36 7.62 -0.41 1.46
CA MET A 36 7.47 -1.86 1.56
C MET A 36 8.68 -2.55 2.22
N LYS A 37 9.89 -1.98 2.16
CA LYS A 37 11.06 -2.53 2.87
C LYS A 37 11.05 -2.16 4.36
N SER A 38 10.63 -0.94 4.69
CA SER A 38 10.68 -0.40 6.06
C SER A 38 9.42 -0.62 6.87
N GLY A 39 8.26 -0.83 6.23
CA GLY A 39 6.95 -0.94 6.89
C GLY A 39 6.42 0.39 7.46
N ASN A 40 7.09 1.51 7.20
CA ASN A 40 6.73 2.82 7.74
C ASN A 40 6.03 3.67 6.68
N PHE A 41 4.72 3.91 6.83
CA PHE A 41 3.92 4.71 5.90
C PHE A 41 3.39 5.98 6.55
N TYR A 42 3.31 7.07 5.78
CA TYR A 42 2.58 8.26 6.20
C TYR A 42 1.07 8.03 6.10
N ALA A 43 0.30 8.72 6.94
CA ALA A 43 -1.16 8.64 6.91
C ALA A 43 -1.75 8.99 5.53
N SER A 44 -1.16 9.96 4.82
CA SER A 44 -1.56 10.32 3.46
C SER A 44 -1.32 9.18 2.46
N GLU A 45 -0.18 8.50 2.54
CA GLU A 45 0.14 7.34 1.71
C GLU A 45 -0.83 6.18 1.97
N ILE A 46 -1.16 5.91 3.24
CA ILE A 46 -2.13 4.88 3.65
C ILE A 46 -3.50 5.18 3.04
N VAL A 47 -3.98 6.43 3.15
CA VAL A 47 -5.27 6.83 2.59
C VAL A 47 -5.30 6.67 1.06
N SER A 48 -4.23 7.07 0.37
CA SER A 48 -4.12 6.93 -1.08
C SER A 48 -4.10 5.46 -1.51
N LEU A 49 -3.26 4.63 -0.87
CA LEU A 49 -3.15 3.20 -1.16
C LEU A 49 -4.47 2.47 -0.88
N THR A 50 -5.15 2.81 0.21
CA THR A 50 -6.48 2.26 0.55
C THR A 50 -7.48 2.52 -0.57
N LYS A 51 -7.49 3.74 -1.13
CA LYS A 51 -8.39 4.09 -2.24
C LYS A 51 -8.02 3.37 -3.54
N VAL A 52 -6.74 3.34 -3.89
CA VAL A 52 -6.26 2.74 -5.15
C VAL A 52 -6.44 1.22 -5.17
N LEU A 53 -6.12 0.56 -4.06
CA LEU A 53 -6.27 -0.89 -3.89
C LEU A 53 -7.69 -1.30 -3.47
N ARG A 54 -8.59 -0.33 -3.26
CA ARG A 54 -9.98 -0.55 -2.83
C ARG A 54 -10.09 -1.39 -1.56
N LEU A 55 -9.18 -1.16 -0.61
CA LEU A 55 -9.16 -1.90 0.65
C LEU A 55 -10.37 -1.52 1.50
N SER A 56 -10.98 -2.52 2.14
CA SER A 56 -11.93 -2.30 3.22
C SER A 56 -11.24 -1.68 4.44
N ARG A 57 -12.02 -1.13 5.38
CA ARG A 57 -11.48 -0.62 6.65
C ARG A 57 -10.71 -1.70 7.41
N LYS A 58 -11.22 -2.93 7.41
CA LYS A 58 -10.58 -4.07 8.07
C LYS A 58 -9.23 -4.40 7.43
N GLU A 59 -9.19 -4.56 6.11
CA GLU A 59 -7.93 -4.85 5.39
C GLU A 59 -6.90 -3.73 5.57
N ARG A 60 -7.33 -2.46 5.57
CA ARG A 60 -6.44 -1.33 5.87
C ARG A 60 -5.86 -1.47 7.28
N ASP A 61 -6.66 -1.80 8.27
CA ASP A 61 -6.21 -1.89 9.65
C ASP A 61 -5.27 -3.09 9.84
N ASP A 62 -5.62 -4.24 9.26
CA ASP A 62 -4.78 -5.44 9.25
C ASP A 62 -3.41 -5.20 8.56
N ILE A 63 -3.37 -4.31 7.58
CA ILE A 63 -2.13 -3.94 6.86
C ILE A 63 -1.35 -2.85 7.59
N PHE A 64 -1.97 -1.74 7.95
CA PHE A 64 -1.24 -0.52 8.34
C PHE A 64 -1.27 -0.22 9.84
N LEU A 65 -2.17 -0.85 10.61
CA LEU A 65 -2.36 -0.64 12.04
C LEU A 65 -2.31 -1.95 12.87
N PRO A 66 -1.36 -2.87 12.64
CA PRO A 66 -1.20 -4.06 13.47
C PRO A 66 -0.63 -3.75 14.86
#